data_AF-A0A7C1KI81-F1
#
_entry.id   AF-A0A7C1KI81-F1
#
_cell.length_a   1.000
_cell.length_b   1.000
_cell.length_c   1.000
_cell.angle_alpha   90.00
_cell.angle_beta   90.00
_cell.angle_gamma   90.00
#
_symmetry.space_group_name_H-M   'P 1'
#
loop_
_entity.id
_entity.type
_entity.pdbx_description
1 polymer ?
#
loop_
_entity_poly.entity_id
_entity_poly.type
_entity_poly.pdbx_seq_one_letter_code
_entity_poly.pdbx_strand_id
1 'polypeptide(L)'
;MSEPDSLPAPECSKRSQCVIWSRSLVRLGLLIALVLGTVAAGCSRPPRLAAPQDGTGTAERADPWENALRQLRKETSAAACRTLMQTLNQELGAEEALRPPALSAEALEGLQRLVPLDAGDREELRSLHFTAQDGVYLADCLYLRDVARHVVLPELTDREKAERAFAWVCRHVWLQPWLVPTERGLMATALPPTAVLRRGTGSGLERMYVFLAVLQQMGLEGCLLGPPEAAAHHAGHVALAGDQVLTGAPRGPFWAVGVRLNQDVLLFDPWRGVPFPATWRSLRANPSAYADWFAAREHVSGLTVEAVRSAVLYLAVPVSALSPRMRLLQDKLGEALQVQLAIDPGAWQKRWGEWQPRFWNPPEDRFAYGRTSRTFLPPDHGGSDSSPVGSRVFDLYYLSQLPPPGQVVPAELRENAALMRDVGERIAQVARTQYAVRFLEPPTPRERIQRGQFQDAARLLVGLQDEFGRGLSRIRNTPNVDRLRREWIQQAAELYEKIGRDPEALARIEQHWRSEAAAVLLDQAVCEVGQAEATFLLALCQHEQAERVQLRYEQASAADAPRLREDAREAWNIAARAWRTYRGQYAAFHAAMPGRAPLADQLAARAERYARP
;
A
#
# COMPACT_ATOMS: atom_id res chain seq x y z
N MET A 1 -40.83 35.24 -24.32
CA MET A 1 -39.58 35.87 -23.83
C MET A 1 -39.88 36.36 -22.43
N SER A 2 -39.48 35.57 -21.45
CA SER A 2 -39.66 35.84 -20.03
C SER A 2 -38.44 35.20 -19.36
N GLU A 3 -37.58 36.02 -18.76
CA GLU A 3 -36.41 35.60 -17.99
C GLU A 3 -36.84 34.83 -16.72
N PRO A 4 -36.12 33.80 -16.29
CA PRO A 4 -36.37 33.18 -15.00
C PRO A 4 -35.58 33.88 -13.89
N ASP A 5 -36.30 34.22 -12.82
CA ASP A 5 -35.78 34.74 -11.56
C ASP A 5 -34.68 33.86 -10.95
N SER A 6 -33.52 34.46 -10.71
CA SER A 6 -32.41 33.86 -9.98
C SER A 6 -32.64 33.96 -8.47
N LEU A 7 -32.80 32.81 -7.80
CA LEU A 7 -32.77 32.71 -6.33
C LEU A 7 -31.33 32.91 -5.80
N PRO A 8 -31.15 33.57 -4.64
CA PRO A 8 -29.83 33.79 -4.06
C PRO A 8 -29.25 32.50 -3.47
N ALA A 9 -27.97 32.25 -3.73
CA ALA A 9 -27.22 31.14 -3.17
C ALA A 9 -26.98 31.32 -1.66
N PRO A 10 -26.99 30.24 -0.85
CA PRO A 10 -26.74 30.33 0.58
C PRO A 10 -25.26 30.62 0.87
N GLU A 11 -25.00 31.67 1.65
CA GLU A 11 -23.68 31.98 2.20
C GLU A 11 -23.24 30.86 3.16
N CYS A 12 -22.36 29.99 2.67
CA CYS A 12 -21.72 28.95 3.47
C CYS A 12 -20.56 29.55 4.29
N SER A 13 -20.76 29.66 5.60
CA SER A 13 -19.76 30.15 6.58
C SER A 13 -18.55 29.21 6.68
N LYS A 14 -17.56 29.41 5.81
CA LYS A 14 -16.28 28.68 5.79
C LYS A 14 -15.33 29.04 6.94
N ARG A 15 -15.60 30.08 7.74
CA ARG A 15 -14.66 30.56 8.78
C ARG A 15 -14.72 29.80 10.10
N SER A 16 -15.82 29.13 10.45
CA SER A 16 -15.95 28.46 11.76
C SER A 16 -15.40 27.03 11.80
N GLN A 17 -15.23 26.34 10.66
CA GLN A 17 -14.72 24.97 10.65
C GLN A 17 -13.18 24.88 10.73
N CYS A 18 -12.45 25.85 10.17
CA CYS A 18 -10.98 25.80 10.09
C CYS A 18 -10.27 26.02 11.43
N VAL A 19 -10.89 26.75 12.38
CA VAL A 19 -10.31 27.05 13.71
C VAL A 19 -10.49 25.89 14.70
N ILE A 20 -11.45 24.99 14.45
CA ILE A 20 -11.77 23.87 15.36
C ILE A 20 -10.82 22.68 15.16
N TRP A 21 -10.31 22.47 13.94
CA TRP A 21 -9.35 21.39 13.64
C TRP A 21 -7.93 21.68 14.18
N SER A 22 -7.49 22.94 14.16
CA SER A 22 -6.13 23.30 14.60
C SER A 22 -5.91 23.13 16.11
N ARG A 23 -6.94 23.37 16.94
CA ARG A 23 -6.88 23.15 18.40
C ARG A 23 -6.86 21.67 18.79
N SER A 24 -7.43 20.80 17.97
CA SER A 24 -7.45 19.35 18.18
C SER A 24 -6.10 18.70 17.84
N LEU A 25 -5.41 19.20 16.79
CA LEU A 25 -4.08 18.70 16.39
C LEU A 25 -2.95 19.08 17.38
N VAL A 26 -3.01 20.24 18.02
CA VAL A 26 -2.03 20.61 19.08
C VAL A 26 -2.21 19.75 20.35
N ARG A 27 -3.46 19.38 20.68
CA ARG A 27 -3.76 18.44 21.78
C ARG A 27 -3.39 17.00 21.42
N LEU A 28 -3.47 16.62 20.15
CA LEU A 28 -3.04 15.32 19.61
C LEU A 28 -1.54 15.07 19.84
N GLY A 29 -0.68 16.08 19.61
CA GLY A 29 0.76 15.96 19.86
C GLY A 29 1.13 15.73 21.33
N LEU A 30 0.35 16.30 22.25
CA LEU A 30 0.60 16.20 23.71
C LEU A 30 0.11 14.87 24.31
N LEU A 31 -0.95 14.28 23.75
CA LEU A 31 -1.50 12.99 24.18
C LEU A 31 -0.67 11.80 23.66
N ILE A 32 -0.10 11.93 22.45
CA ILE A 32 0.88 10.98 21.90
C ILE A 32 2.13 10.91 22.78
N ALA A 33 2.62 12.04 23.29
CA ALA A 33 3.76 12.07 24.20
C ALA A 33 3.49 11.37 25.56
N LEU A 34 2.23 11.37 26.03
CA LEU A 34 1.87 10.77 27.31
C LEU A 34 1.67 9.24 27.22
N VAL A 35 1.15 8.74 26.09
CA VAL A 35 0.94 7.29 25.85
C VAL A 35 2.24 6.60 25.41
N LEU A 36 3.15 7.31 24.72
CA LEU A 36 4.50 6.81 24.42
C LEU A 36 5.46 6.88 25.61
N GLY A 37 5.11 7.61 26.68
CA GLY A 37 5.92 7.79 27.88
C GLY A 37 6.18 6.51 28.70
N THR A 38 5.49 5.40 28.43
CA THR A 38 5.70 4.12 29.12
C THR A 38 6.46 3.08 28.29
N VAL A 39 6.87 3.38 27.06
CA VAL A 39 7.61 2.42 26.19
C VAL A 39 8.94 2.96 25.63
N ALA A 40 9.32 4.22 25.88
CA ALA A 40 10.55 4.80 25.32
C ALA A 40 11.46 5.48 26.35
N ALA A 41 12.21 4.69 27.15
CA ALA A 41 13.47 5.14 27.73
C ALA A 41 14.62 4.72 26.79
N GLY A 42 14.68 5.37 25.63
CA GLY A 42 15.65 5.10 24.58
C GLY A 42 15.97 6.35 23.76
N CYS A 43 16.10 7.50 24.41
CA CYS A 43 16.65 8.69 23.77
C CYS A 43 18.12 8.42 23.41
N SER A 44 18.36 8.01 22.16
CA SER A 44 19.69 8.05 21.56
C SER A 44 20.18 9.49 21.61
N ARG A 45 21.15 9.76 22.49
CA ARG A 45 21.92 11.02 22.50
C ARG A 45 22.34 11.33 21.05
N PRO A 46 22.22 12.58 20.57
CA PRO A 46 22.85 12.95 19.31
C PRO A 46 24.34 12.56 19.41
N PRO A 47 24.92 11.93 18.38
CA PRO A 47 26.31 11.54 18.41
C PRO A 47 27.15 12.77 18.78
N ARG A 48 27.90 12.69 19.88
CA ARG A 48 28.94 13.67 20.17
C ARG A 48 29.91 13.58 19.00
N LEU A 49 29.89 14.60 18.14
CA LEU A 49 30.97 14.84 17.20
C LEU A 49 32.24 14.95 18.05
N ALA A 50 33.09 13.93 17.97
CA ALA A 50 34.40 13.99 18.57
C ALA A 50 35.11 15.23 18.02
N ALA A 51 35.74 16.02 18.89
CA ALA A 51 36.58 17.12 18.46
C ALA A 51 37.61 16.58 17.44
N PRO A 52 37.87 17.30 16.35
CA PRO A 52 38.84 16.88 15.35
C PRO A 52 40.18 16.67 16.06
N GLN A 53 40.65 15.42 16.07
CA GLN A 53 42.04 15.15 16.41
C GLN A 53 42.85 15.68 15.22
N ASP A 54 43.71 16.66 15.48
CA ASP A 54 44.67 17.24 14.54
C ASP A 54 45.78 16.23 14.18
N GLY A 55 45.37 15.09 13.60
CA GLY A 55 46.25 14.14 12.97
C GLY A 55 46.30 14.44 11.48
N THR A 56 47.45 14.92 11.01
CA THR A 56 47.79 15.18 9.60
C THR A 56 47.89 13.92 8.72
N GLY A 57 47.16 12.86 9.07
CA GLY A 57 47.02 11.68 8.24
C GLY A 57 46.01 11.94 7.14
N THR A 58 46.46 11.99 5.88
CA THR A 58 45.60 11.89 4.70
C THR A 58 44.93 10.52 4.69
N ALA A 59 43.89 10.33 5.49
CA ALA A 59 43.05 9.16 5.43
C ALA A 59 42.36 9.16 4.07
N GLU A 60 42.61 8.12 3.28
CA GLU A 60 41.95 7.89 2.00
C GLU A 60 40.44 7.94 2.20
N ARG A 61 39.77 8.87 1.50
CA ARG A 61 38.32 9.08 1.64
C ARG A 61 37.63 7.82 1.15
N ALA A 62 36.90 7.15 2.04
CA ALA A 62 36.15 5.93 1.69
C ALA A 62 35.20 6.18 0.52
N ASP A 63 35.08 5.21 -0.40
CA ASP A 63 34.20 5.30 -1.56
C ASP A 63 32.74 5.50 -1.09
N PRO A 64 32.07 6.60 -1.49
CA PRO A 64 30.68 6.87 -1.14
C PRO A 64 29.74 5.72 -1.53
N TRP A 65 30.01 5.01 -2.63
CA TRP A 65 29.17 3.92 -3.12
C TRP A 65 29.28 2.66 -2.27
N GLU A 66 30.47 2.34 -1.74
CA GLU A 66 30.63 1.23 -0.80
C GLU A 66 29.91 1.48 0.53
N ASN A 67 29.96 2.72 1.02
CA ASN A 67 29.23 3.12 2.22
C ASN A 67 27.71 3.04 2.00
N ALA A 68 27.23 3.54 0.86
CA ALA A 68 25.84 3.43 0.44
C ALA A 68 25.37 1.98 0.37
N LEU A 69 26.15 1.10 -0.26
CA LEU A 69 25.87 -0.34 -0.36
C LEU A 69 25.79 -0.98 1.03
N ARG A 70 26.73 -0.66 1.90
CA ARG A 70 26.76 -1.17 3.29
C ARG A 70 25.55 -0.71 4.09
N GLN A 71 25.11 0.52 3.90
CA GLN A 71 23.89 1.06 4.54
C GLN A 71 22.64 0.35 4.02
N LEU A 72 22.47 0.23 2.70
CA LEU A 72 21.28 -0.39 2.09
C LEU A 72 21.18 -1.90 2.34
N ARG A 73 22.30 -2.58 2.63
CA ARG A 73 22.27 -3.98 3.10
C ARG A 73 21.70 -4.12 4.51
N LYS A 74 21.74 -3.05 5.32
CA LYS A 74 21.26 -3.05 6.70
C LYS A 74 19.82 -2.54 6.80
N GLU A 75 19.52 -1.45 6.11
CA GLU A 75 18.28 -0.71 6.28
C GLU A 75 17.75 -0.19 4.93
N THR A 76 16.50 -0.52 4.60
CA THR A 76 15.88 -0.21 3.30
C THR A 76 14.58 0.59 3.43
N SER A 77 14.29 1.16 4.60
CA SER A 77 13.13 2.04 4.78
C SER A 77 13.21 3.30 3.92
N ALA A 78 12.04 3.88 3.61
CA ALA A 78 11.95 5.13 2.86
C ALA A 78 12.71 6.28 3.54
N ALA A 79 12.68 6.35 4.87
CA ALA A 79 13.44 7.35 5.62
C ALA A 79 14.95 7.17 5.43
N ALA A 80 15.46 5.94 5.59
CA ALA A 80 16.87 5.65 5.40
C ALA A 80 17.35 5.88 3.96
N CYS A 81 16.53 5.53 2.96
CA CYS A 81 16.85 5.79 1.57
C CYS A 81 16.90 7.29 1.27
N ARG A 82 15.98 8.10 1.81
CA ARG A 82 16.06 9.57 1.68
C ARG A 82 17.29 10.16 2.35
N THR A 83 17.62 9.72 3.57
CA THR A 83 18.85 10.15 4.25
C THR A 83 20.08 9.78 3.43
N LEU A 84 20.12 8.56 2.87
CA LEU A 84 21.20 8.13 2.00
C LEU A 84 21.33 9.03 0.75
N MET A 85 20.22 9.38 0.09
CA MET A 85 20.27 10.29 -1.06
C MET A 85 20.85 11.65 -0.68
N GLN A 86 20.52 12.17 0.51
CA GLN A 86 21.10 13.41 1.02
C GLN A 86 22.60 13.28 1.28
N THR A 87 23.06 12.17 1.87
CA THR A 87 24.49 11.89 2.06
C THR A 87 25.23 11.80 0.73
N LEU A 88 24.69 11.06 -0.24
CA LEU A 88 25.28 10.96 -1.59
C LEU A 88 25.36 12.33 -2.28
N ASN A 89 24.35 13.18 -2.16
CA ASN A 89 24.41 14.54 -2.71
C ASN A 89 25.57 15.37 -2.10
N GLN A 90 25.83 15.21 -0.81
CA GLN A 90 26.94 15.91 -0.13
C GLN A 90 28.30 15.37 -0.57
N GLU A 91 28.43 14.05 -0.71
CA GLU A 91 29.69 13.39 -1.04
C GLU A 91 30.06 13.57 -2.52
N LEU A 92 29.11 13.33 -3.44
CA LEU A 92 29.29 13.48 -4.88
C LEU A 92 29.34 14.96 -5.30
N GLY A 93 28.80 15.86 -4.49
CA GLY A 93 28.87 17.29 -4.72
C GLY A 93 30.30 17.83 -4.79
N ALA A 94 31.27 17.14 -4.18
CA ALA A 94 32.67 17.55 -4.19
C ALA A 94 33.39 17.27 -5.53
N GLU A 95 32.90 16.30 -6.32
CA GLU A 95 33.55 15.84 -7.55
C GLU A 95 32.56 15.83 -8.72
N GLU A 96 32.70 16.78 -9.65
CA GLU A 96 31.76 16.94 -10.76
C GLU A 96 31.62 15.67 -11.63
N ALA A 97 32.70 14.92 -11.79
CA ALA A 97 32.73 13.65 -12.54
C ALA A 97 31.87 12.53 -11.92
N LEU A 98 31.54 12.63 -10.62
CA LEU A 98 30.71 11.65 -9.92
C LEU A 98 29.24 12.05 -9.83
N ARG A 99 28.88 13.25 -10.29
CA ARG A 99 27.49 13.73 -10.26
C ARG A 99 26.64 13.03 -11.31
N PRO A 100 25.33 12.84 -11.05
CA PRO A 100 24.41 12.41 -12.08
C PRO A 100 24.47 13.35 -13.30
N PRO A 101 24.52 12.81 -14.53
CA PRO A 101 24.56 13.66 -15.71
C PRO A 101 23.24 14.41 -15.88
N ALA A 102 23.33 15.68 -16.26
CA ALA A 102 22.17 16.48 -16.61
C ALA A 102 21.49 15.90 -17.86
N LEU A 103 20.16 15.83 -17.85
CA LEU A 103 19.42 15.49 -19.06
C LEU A 103 19.38 16.72 -19.97
N SER A 104 19.99 16.64 -21.16
CA SER A 104 20.03 17.76 -22.10
C SER A 104 18.62 18.16 -22.57
N ALA A 105 18.44 19.40 -23.02
CA ALA A 105 17.15 19.86 -23.54
C ALA A 105 16.66 18.98 -24.69
N GLU A 106 17.55 18.60 -25.60
CA GLU A 106 17.25 17.69 -26.71
C GLU A 106 16.85 16.28 -26.24
N ALA A 107 17.56 15.72 -25.26
CA ALA A 107 17.21 14.44 -24.68
C ALA A 107 15.83 14.48 -23.99
N LEU A 108 15.49 15.59 -23.34
CA LEU A 108 14.20 15.76 -22.67
C LEU A 108 13.06 15.87 -23.67
N GLU A 109 13.26 16.61 -24.76
CA GLU A 109 12.31 16.68 -25.85
C GLU A 109 12.13 15.31 -26.52
N GLY A 110 13.22 14.59 -26.78
CA GLY A 110 13.19 13.22 -27.30
C GLY A 110 12.39 12.28 -26.38
N LEU A 111 12.62 12.38 -25.07
CA LEU A 111 11.88 11.62 -24.07
C LEU A 111 10.40 12.01 -24.04
N GLN A 112 10.07 13.31 -24.12
CA GLN A 112 8.69 13.81 -24.13
C GLN A 112 7.90 13.37 -25.37
N ARG A 113 8.57 13.14 -26.51
CA ARG A 113 7.94 12.55 -27.71
C ARG A 113 7.55 11.09 -27.51
N LEU A 114 8.25 10.36 -26.63
CA LEU A 114 7.98 8.95 -26.33
C LEU A 114 6.99 8.80 -25.18
N VAL A 115 7.26 9.48 -24.07
CA VAL A 115 6.50 9.41 -22.82
C VAL A 115 5.77 10.75 -22.63
N PRO A 116 4.44 10.76 -22.47
CA PRO A 116 3.73 12.00 -22.13
C PRO A 116 4.22 12.53 -20.77
N LEU A 117 4.88 13.69 -20.76
CA LEU A 117 5.42 14.34 -19.56
C LEU A 117 4.73 15.69 -19.33
N ASP A 118 4.37 15.96 -18.08
CA ASP A 118 3.86 17.26 -17.66
C ASP A 118 5.01 18.22 -17.26
N ALA A 119 4.68 19.42 -16.79
CA ALA A 119 5.69 20.37 -16.34
C ALA A 119 6.48 19.89 -15.12
N GLY A 120 5.82 19.24 -14.15
CA GLY A 120 6.46 18.74 -12.94
C GLY A 120 7.36 17.53 -13.20
N ASP A 121 7.00 16.65 -14.13
CA ASP A 121 7.83 15.53 -14.58
C ASP A 121 9.14 16.02 -15.17
N ARG A 122 9.06 17.04 -16.03
CA ARG A 122 10.25 17.64 -16.65
C ARG A 122 11.18 18.27 -15.63
N GLU A 123 10.62 18.91 -14.61
CA GLU A 123 11.40 19.47 -13.52
C GLU A 123 12.09 18.37 -12.70
N GLU A 124 11.35 17.32 -12.33
CA GLU A 124 11.90 16.17 -11.61
C GLU A 124 13.06 15.51 -12.38
N LEU A 125 12.91 15.35 -13.70
CA LEU A 125 13.93 14.73 -14.56
C LEU A 125 15.16 15.60 -14.78
N ARG A 126 15.03 16.94 -14.69
CA ARG A 126 16.15 17.88 -14.86
C ARG A 126 17.04 18.01 -13.63
N SER A 127 16.58 17.58 -12.44
CA SER A 127 17.38 17.72 -11.23
C SER A 127 18.76 17.06 -11.37
N LEU A 128 19.80 17.84 -11.03
CA LEU A 128 21.21 17.41 -11.03
C LEU A 128 21.61 16.65 -9.76
N HIS A 129 20.71 16.60 -8.78
CA HIS A 129 20.92 15.98 -7.47
C HIS A 129 19.82 14.96 -7.21
N PHE A 130 20.12 13.93 -6.41
CA PHE A 130 19.09 13.00 -5.95
C PHE A 130 18.00 13.76 -5.19
N THR A 131 16.75 13.58 -5.59
CA THR A 131 15.59 14.22 -4.99
C THR A 131 15.10 13.41 -3.78
N ALA A 132 14.21 13.99 -2.97
CA ALA A 132 13.55 13.22 -1.93
C ALA A 132 12.65 12.10 -2.51
N GLN A 133 12.07 12.33 -3.69
CA GLN A 133 11.29 11.34 -4.43
C GLN A 133 12.15 10.15 -4.89
N ASP A 134 13.40 10.38 -5.27
CA ASP A 134 14.35 9.31 -5.61
C ASP A 134 14.56 8.34 -4.43
N GLY A 135 14.67 8.89 -3.20
CA GLY A 135 14.78 8.07 -1.99
C GLY A 135 13.54 7.21 -1.72
N VAL A 136 12.33 7.73 -2.02
CA VAL A 136 11.08 6.96 -1.93
C VAL A 136 11.06 5.86 -2.98
N TYR A 137 11.36 6.19 -4.23
CA TYR A 137 11.35 5.25 -5.34
C TYR A 137 12.38 4.12 -5.16
N LEU A 138 13.57 4.42 -4.63
CA LEU A 138 14.57 3.41 -4.25
C LEU A 138 14.01 2.44 -3.19
N ALA A 139 13.36 2.96 -2.15
CA ALA A 139 12.78 2.13 -1.09
C ALA A 139 11.67 1.21 -1.63
N ASP A 140 10.82 1.73 -2.54
CA ASP A 140 9.80 0.93 -3.22
C ASP A 140 10.42 -0.18 -4.08
N CYS A 141 11.47 0.12 -4.84
CA CYS A 141 12.18 -0.87 -5.65
C CYS A 141 12.85 -1.96 -4.80
N LEU A 142 13.49 -1.58 -3.69
CA LEU A 142 14.10 -2.54 -2.76
C LEU A 142 13.05 -3.43 -2.08
N TYR A 143 11.91 -2.84 -1.69
CA TYR A 143 10.77 -3.59 -1.17
C TYR A 143 10.27 -4.61 -2.21
N LEU A 144 10.06 -4.17 -3.47
CA LEU A 144 9.51 -5.02 -4.53
C LEU A 144 10.52 -6.06 -5.06
N ARG A 145 11.82 -5.79 -4.94
CA ARG A 145 12.88 -6.78 -5.18
C ARG A 145 12.76 -7.94 -4.19
N ASP A 146 12.58 -7.62 -2.92
CA ASP A 146 12.46 -8.65 -1.88
C ASP A 146 11.19 -9.48 -2.09
N VAL A 147 10.09 -8.85 -2.52
CA VAL A 147 8.89 -9.54 -3.01
C VAL A 147 9.24 -10.45 -4.19
N ALA A 148 9.87 -9.92 -5.25
CA ALA A 148 10.16 -10.69 -6.46
C ALA A 148 11.01 -11.93 -6.16
N ARG A 149 12.10 -11.79 -5.39
CA ARG A 149 12.95 -12.90 -4.95
C ARG A 149 12.21 -13.95 -4.13
N HIS A 150 11.18 -13.53 -3.41
CA HIS A 150 10.40 -14.43 -2.58
C HIS A 150 9.35 -15.20 -3.39
N VAL A 151 8.67 -14.52 -4.31
CA VAL A 151 7.53 -15.08 -5.06
C VAL A 151 7.96 -16.10 -6.11
N VAL A 152 9.15 -15.95 -6.68
CA VAL A 152 9.63 -16.84 -7.75
C VAL A 152 10.94 -17.53 -7.37
N LEU A 153 11.08 -18.79 -7.79
CA LEU A 153 12.37 -19.48 -7.75
C LEU A 153 13.18 -19.12 -9.01
N PRO A 154 14.53 -19.04 -8.93
CA PRO A 154 15.37 -18.70 -10.07
C PRO A 154 15.15 -19.60 -11.29
N GLU A 155 14.86 -20.89 -11.06
CA GLU A 155 14.73 -21.96 -12.04
C GLU A 155 13.45 -21.88 -12.88
N LEU A 156 12.47 -21.07 -12.46
CA LEU A 156 11.20 -20.92 -13.17
C LEU A 156 11.40 -20.23 -14.53
N THR A 157 10.64 -20.67 -15.51
CA THR A 157 10.52 -19.96 -16.80
C THR A 157 9.89 -18.59 -16.59
N ASP A 158 10.12 -17.66 -17.52
CA ASP A 158 9.54 -16.31 -17.46
C ASP A 158 8.01 -16.33 -17.44
N ARG A 159 7.39 -17.32 -18.10
CA ARG A 159 5.95 -17.57 -18.03
C ARG A 159 5.50 -17.91 -16.62
N GLU A 160 6.14 -18.90 -16.00
CA GLU A 160 5.79 -19.32 -14.64
C GLU A 160 6.05 -18.21 -13.62
N LYS A 161 7.13 -17.44 -13.80
CA LYS A 161 7.43 -16.25 -12.99
C LYS A 161 6.28 -15.24 -13.06
N ALA A 162 5.83 -14.89 -14.27
CA ALA A 162 4.73 -13.96 -14.48
C ALA A 162 3.41 -14.47 -13.89
N GLU A 163 3.06 -15.74 -14.12
CA GLU A 163 1.82 -16.34 -13.59
C GLU A 163 1.81 -16.37 -12.05
N ARG A 164 2.95 -16.71 -11.42
CA ARG A 164 3.10 -16.71 -9.95
C ARG A 164 3.05 -15.31 -9.38
N ALA A 165 3.76 -14.37 -9.98
CA ALA A 165 3.73 -12.96 -9.59
C ALA A 165 2.31 -12.40 -9.63
N PHE A 166 1.57 -12.65 -10.72
CA PHE A 166 0.20 -12.18 -10.83
C PHE A 166 -0.74 -12.81 -9.81
N ALA A 167 -0.65 -14.13 -9.61
CA ALA A 167 -1.43 -14.82 -8.59
C ALA A 167 -1.14 -14.27 -7.19
N TRP A 168 0.14 -14.01 -6.87
CA TRP A 168 0.55 -13.39 -5.61
C TRP A 168 -0.07 -12.00 -5.44
N VAL A 169 -0.03 -11.14 -6.46
CA VAL A 169 -0.68 -9.82 -6.42
C VAL A 169 -2.16 -9.94 -6.07
N CYS A 170 -2.85 -10.89 -6.69
CA CYS A 170 -4.29 -11.08 -6.47
C CYS A 170 -4.65 -11.60 -5.08
N ARG A 171 -3.77 -12.38 -4.43
CA ARG A 171 -3.94 -12.80 -3.03
C ARG A 171 -3.63 -11.67 -2.04
N HIS A 172 -2.69 -10.78 -2.38
CA HIS A 172 -2.30 -9.67 -1.50
C HIS A 172 -3.11 -8.39 -1.67
N VAL A 173 -3.77 -8.22 -2.81
CA VAL A 173 -4.59 -7.04 -3.13
C VAL A 173 -5.98 -7.53 -3.51
N TRP A 174 -6.98 -7.49 -2.63
CA TRP A 174 -8.36 -7.83 -3.02
C TRP A 174 -9.09 -6.63 -3.63
N LEU A 175 -10.14 -6.92 -4.41
CA LEU A 175 -10.89 -5.90 -5.14
C LEU A 175 -11.76 -5.07 -4.20
N GLN A 176 -11.22 -3.93 -3.79
CA GLN A 176 -11.92 -2.88 -3.08
C GLN A 176 -11.16 -1.58 -3.36
N PRO A 177 -11.61 -0.78 -4.34
CA PRO A 177 -10.94 0.46 -4.69
C PRO A 177 -10.98 1.43 -3.51
N TRP A 178 -9.98 2.29 -3.42
CA TRP A 178 -10.07 3.43 -2.52
C TRP A 178 -11.12 4.39 -3.00
N LEU A 179 -11.86 5.01 -2.08
CA LEU A 179 -12.76 6.11 -2.40
C LEU A 179 -12.36 7.31 -1.56
N VAL A 180 -12.07 8.42 -2.24
CA VAL A 180 -11.69 9.69 -1.64
C VAL A 180 -12.85 10.67 -1.83
N PRO A 181 -13.37 11.29 -0.76
CA PRO A 181 -14.31 12.38 -0.90
C PRO A 181 -13.68 13.57 -1.62
N THR A 182 -14.37 14.10 -2.62
CA THR A 182 -14.00 15.31 -3.36
C THR A 182 -15.18 16.26 -3.40
N GLU A 183 -14.96 17.50 -3.84
CA GLU A 183 -16.06 18.47 -4.07
C GLU A 183 -17.10 17.96 -5.08
N ARG A 184 -16.73 17.00 -5.94
CA ARG A 184 -17.60 16.38 -6.96
C ARG A 184 -18.17 15.03 -6.53
N GLY A 185 -18.05 14.65 -5.25
CA GLY A 185 -18.47 13.35 -4.72
C GLY A 185 -17.30 12.40 -4.48
N LEU A 186 -17.57 11.09 -4.41
CA LEU A 186 -16.54 10.09 -4.15
C LEU A 186 -15.74 9.78 -5.42
N MET A 187 -14.43 10.00 -5.37
CA MET A 187 -13.50 9.65 -6.45
C MET A 187 -12.66 8.45 -6.07
N ALA A 188 -12.61 7.46 -6.95
CA ALA A 188 -11.66 6.40 -6.79
C ALA A 188 -10.32 6.80 -7.40
N THR A 189 -9.25 6.62 -6.61
CA THR A 189 -7.90 7.06 -6.96
C THR A 189 -6.96 5.87 -6.89
N ALA A 190 -6.12 5.73 -7.92
CA ALA A 190 -5.08 4.70 -7.90
C ALA A 190 -3.91 5.15 -7.01
N LEU A 191 -3.46 4.25 -6.15
CA LEU A 191 -2.36 4.49 -5.24
C LEU A 191 -1.02 3.93 -5.77
N PRO A 192 0.11 4.37 -5.20
CA PRO A 192 1.42 3.76 -5.47
C PRO A 192 1.42 2.27 -5.11
N PRO A 193 2.16 1.41 -5.84
CA PRO A 193 2.18 -0.03 -5.61
C PRO A 193 2.39 -0.46 -4.15
N THR A 194 3.34 0.15 -3.44
CA THR A 194 3.65 -0.21 -2.05
C THR A 194 2.56 0.25 -1.07
N ALA A 195 1.87 1.36 -1.35
CA ALA A 195 0.69 1.78 -0.58
C ALA A 195 -0.48 0.81 -0.79
N VAL A 196 -0.74 0.40 -2.04
CA VAL A 196 -1.76 -0.63 -2.35
C VAL A 196 -1.47 -1.93 -1.59
N LEU A 197 -0.20 -2.38 -1.61
CA LEU A 197 0.22 -3.59 -0.91
C LEU A 197 0.07 -3.47 0.61
N ARG A 198 0.42 -2.32 1.22
CA ARG A 198 0.23 -2.08 2.67
C ARG A 198 -1.23 -2.10 3.08
N ARG A 199 -2.09 -1.47 2.29
CA ARG A 199 -3.55 -1.50 2.51
C ARG A 199 -4.12 -2.91 2.34
N GLY A 200 -3.56 -3.68 1.41
CA GLY A 200 -4.03 -5.01 1.04
C GLY A 200 -5.25 -5.01 0.11
N THR A 201 -5.75 -3.85 -0.29
CA THR A 201 -6.92 -3.74 -1.17
C THR A 201 -6.63 -2.81 -2.32
N GLY A 202 -7.37 -2.95 -3.43
CA GLY A 202 -7.32 -1.99 -4.52
C GLY A 202 -8.29 -2.31 -5.65
N SER A 203 -8.26 -1.50 -6.68
CA SER A 203 -8.93 -1.69 -7.96
C SER A 203 -8.17 -2.70 -8.84
N GLY A 204 -8.79 -3.10 -9.96
CA GLY A 204 -8.09 -3.85 -11.00
C GLY A 204 -6.87 -3.10 -11.53
N LEU A 205 -6.96 -1.77 -11.72
CA LEU A 205 -5.84 -0.94 -12.14
C LEU A 205 -4.68 -0.94 -11.13
N GLU A 206 -4.99 -0.85 -9.84
CA GLU A 206 -3.98 -0.93 -8.78
C GLU A 206 -3.29 -2.31 -8.74
N ARG A 207 -4.03 -3.41 -8.99
CA ARG A 207 -3.40 -4.74 -9.21
C ARG A 207 -2.45 -4.73 -10.41
N MET A 208 -2.83 -4.11 -11.53
CA MET A 208 -1.95 -3.98 -12.69
C MET A 208 -0.67 -3.20 -12.33
N TYR A 209 -0.78 -2.08 -11.62
CA TYR A 209 0.38 -1.28 -11.19
C TYR A 209 1.33 -2.07 -10.30
N VAL A 210 0.80 -2.80 -9.32
CA VAL A 210 1.62 -3.68 -8.46
C VAL A 210 2.30 -4.75 -9.31
N PHE A 211 1.57 -5.38 -10.24
CA PHE A 211 2.13 -6.41 -11.09
C PHE A 211 3.24 -5.87 -12.00
N LEU A 212 3.05 -4.73 -12.67
CA LEU A 212 4.10 -4.06 -13.45
C LEU A 212 5.35 -3.76 -12.61
N ALA A 213 5.16 -3.31 -11.37
CA ALA A 213 6.27 -2.98 -10.47
C ALA A 213 7.06 -4.24 -10.05
N VAL A 214 6.37 -5.37 -9.82
CA VAL A 214 7.01 -6.67 -9.55
C VAL A 214 7.74 -7.19 -10.78
N LEU A 215 7.13 -7.11 -11.97
CA LEU A 215 7.75 -7.54 -13.22
C LEU A 215 9.04 -6.77 -13.52
N GLN A 216 9.07 -5.46 -13.26
CA GLN A 216 10.28 -4.66 -13.37
C GLN A 216 11.43 -5.26 -12.56
N GLN A 217 11.19 -5.63 -11.29
CA GLN A 217 12.22 -6.23 -10.44
C GLN A 217 12.61 -7.66 -10.85
N MET A 218 11.76 -8.36 -11.60
CA MET A 218 12.06 -9.64 -12.23
C MET A 218 12.81 -9.51 -13.56
N GLY A 219 13.00 -8.29 -14.08
CA GLY A 219 13.55 -8.07 -15.42
C GLY A 219 12.58 -8.47 -16.54
N LEU A 220 11.28 -8.57 -16.24
CA LEU A 220 10.23 -8.89 -17.19
C LEU A 220 9.52 -7.61 -17.67
N GLU A 221 9.05 -7.65 -18.91
CA GLU A 221 8.48 -6.49 -19.58
C GLU A 221 6.95 -6.55 -19.58
N GLY A 222 6.34 -5.74 -18.72
CA GLY A 222 4.89 -5.61 -18.64
C GLY A 222 4.30 -4.54 -19.56
N CYS A 223 3.02 -4.68 -19.88
CA CYS A 223 2.21 -3.69 -20.58
C CYS A 223 0.76 -3.69 -20.06
N LEU A 224 0.02 -2.61 -20.33
CA LEU A 224 -1.42 -2.48 -20.11
C LEU A 224 -2.15 -2.63 -21.44
N LEU A 225 -3.37 -3.17 -21.42
CA LEU A 225 -4.20 -3.34 -22.60
C LEU A 225 -5.51 -2.57 -22.45
N GLY A 226 -5.79 -1.70 -23.41
CA GLY A 226 -6.97 -0.83 -23.40
C GLY A 226 -7.26 -0.29 -24.79
N PRO A 227 -8.39 0.41 -24.97
CA PRO A 227 -8.73 1.00 -26.24
C PRO A 227 -7.82 2.22 -26.54
N PRO A 228 -7.71 2.68 -27.80
CA PRO A 228 -6.76 3.73 -28.20
C PRO A 228 -6.92 5.07 -27.45
N GLU A 229 -8.14 5.40 -27.03
CA GLU A 229 -8.50 6.58 -26.25
C GLU A 229 -8.00 6.52 -24.80
N ALA A 230 -7.59 5.35 -24.31
CA ALA A 230 -7.01 5.20 -22.97
C ALA A 230 -5.81 6.14 -22.74
N ALA A 231 -5.10 6.51 -23.82
CA ALA A 231 -4.01 7.49 -23.80
C ALA A 231 -4.39 8.83 -23.15
N ALA A 232 -5.66 9.24 -23.25
CA ALA A 232 -6.19 10.50 -22.73
C ALA A 232 -7.05 10.31 -21.47
N HIS A 233 -7.32 9.07 -21.05
CA HIS A 233 -8.19 8.80 -19.91
C HIS A 233 -7.41 8.81 -18.59
N HIS A 234 -7.98 9.46 -17.59
CA HIS A 234 -7.46 9.46 -16.23
C HIS A 234 -7.65 8.10 -15.54
N ALA A 235 -6.71 7.74 -14.68
CA ALA A 235 -6.72 6.58 -13.80
C ALA A 235 -7.86 6.65 -12.80
N GLY A 236 -8.17 7.86 -12.31
CA GLY A 236 -9.26 8.08 -11.38
C GLY A 236 -10.58 8.33 -12.08
N HIS A 237 -11.59 7.53 -11.77
CA HIS A 237 -12.97 7.81 -12.17
C HIS A 237 -13.97 7.40 -11.10
N VAL A 238 -15.10 8.09 -11.10
CA VAL A 238 -16.26 7.75 -10.28
C VAL A 238 -17.13 6.80 -11.09
N ALA A 239 -17.39 5.61 -10.57
CA ALA A 239 -18.43 4.75 -11.10
C ALA A 239 -19.57 4.70 -10.09
N LEU A 240 -20.53 5.61 -10.27
CA LEU A 240 -21.80 5.59 -9.56
C LEU A 240 -22.86 4.98 -10.48
N ALA A 241 -23.65 4.06 -9.94
CA ALA A 241 -24.92 3.64 -10.52
C ALA A 241 -26.03 4.09 -9.58
N GLY A 242 -26.63 5.25 -9.87
CA GLY A 242 -27.47 5.96 -8.91
C GLY A 242 -26.65 6.38 -7.69
N ASP A 243 -27.15 6.11 -6.49
CA ASP A 243 -26.47 6.40 -5.22
C ASP A 243 -25.48 5.31 -4.78
N GLN A 244 -25.32 4.24 -5.58
CA GLN A 244 -24.42 3.15 -5.25
C GLN A 244 -23.09 3.29 -5.97
N VAL A 245 -22.01 3.22 -5.18
CA VAL A 245 -20.66 3.03 -5.73
C VAL A 245 -20.58 1.63 -6.33
N LEU A 246 -20.29 1.53 -7.62
CA LEU A 246 -20.13 0.26 -8.30
C LEU A 246 -18.88 -0.45 -7.77
N THR A 247 -19.08 -1.42 -6.88
CA THR A 247 -18.01 -2.29 -6.38
C THR A 247 -17.36 -3.03 -7.55
N GLY A 248 -16.05 -2.86 -7.75
CA GLY A 248 -15.31 -3.39 -8.91
C GLY A 248 -15.02 -2.35 -10.00
N ALA A 249 -15.54 -1.14 -9.85
CA ALA A 249 -15.14 0.04 -10.60
C ALA A 249 -14.50 1.08 -9.63
N PRO A 250 -13.52 1.87 -10.07
CA PRO A 250 -13.16 2.16 -11.44
C PRO A 250 -12.41 1.02 -12.11
N ARG A 251 -12.77 0.75 -13.37
CA ARG A 251 -12.07 -0.26 -14.17
C ARG A 251 -10.71 0.27 -14.70
N GLY A 252 -10.39 1.53 -14.44
CA GLY A 252 -9.41 2.27 -15.24
C GLY A 252 -9.78 2.27 -16.73
N PRO A 253 -8.89 2.76 -17.60
CA PRO A 253 -9.09 2.67 -19.04
C PRO A 253 -8.57 1.33 -19.63
N PHE A 254 -8.09 0.40 -18.80
CA PHE A 254 -7.49 -0.85 -19.23
C PHE A 254 -8.35 -2.04 -18.80
N TRP A 255 -8.33 -3.13 -19.57
CA TRP A 255 -9.10 -4.35 -19.26
C TRP A 255 -8.20 -5.57 -19.03
N ALA A 256 -6.90 -5.47 -19.30
CA ALA A 256 -5.93 -6.48 -18.95
C ALA A 256 -4.54 -5.87 -18.73
N VAL A 257 -3.67 -6.67 -18.13
CA VAL A 257 -2.22 -6.45 -18.06
C VAL A 257 -1.54 -7.62 -18.75
N GLY A 258 -0.44 -7.35 -19.45
CA GLY A 258 0.27 -8.35 -20.21
C GLY A 258 1.77 -8.37 -19.92
N VAL A 259 2.42 -9.48 -20.23
CA VAL A 259 3.88 -9.67 -20.12
C VAL A 259 4.40 -10.14 -21.46
N ARG A 260 5.40 -9.45 -22.01
CA ARG A 260 6.05 -9.86 -23.25
C ARG A 260 6.87 -11.12 -22.98
N LEU A 261 6.58 -12.19 -23.72
CA LEU A 261 7.32 -13.45 -23.70
C LEU A 261 7.68 -13.81 -25.13
N ASN A 262 8.97 -13.85 -25.44
CA ASN A 262 9.48 -14.06 -26.80
C ASN A 262 8.86 -13.03 -27.79
N GLN A 263 8.07 -13.49 -28.76
CA GLN A 263 7.40 -12.67 -29.79
C GLN A 263 5.91 -12.43 -29.53
N ASP A 264 5.39 -12.81 -28.35
CA ASP A 264 3.97 -12.69 -28.00
C ASP A 264 3.81 -12.05 -26.60
N VAL A 265 2.57 -11.83 -26.18
CA VAL A 265 2.22 -11.24 -24.89
C VAL A 265 1.27 -12.17 -24.16
N LEU A 266 1.68 -12.65 -22.98
CA LEU A 266 0.80 -13.37 -22.07
C LEU A 266 -0.11 -12.37 -21.37
N LEU A 267 -1.41 -12.65 -21.32
CA LEU A 267 -2.41 -11.72 -20.79
C LEU A 267 -2.97 -12.19 -19.45
N PHE A 268 -3.37 -11.23 -18.62
CA PHE A 268 -3.91 -11.46 -17.29
C PHE A 268 -5.12 -10.55 -17.04
N ASP A 269 -6.16 -11.11 -16.42
CA ASP A 269 -7.38 -10.39 -16.02
C ASP A 269 -7.29 -10.02 -14.53
N PRO A 270 -7.05 -8.75 -14.17
CA PRO A 270 -6.88 -8.34 -12.77
C PRO A 270 -8.17 -8.32 -11.97
N TRP A 271 -9.34 -8.42 -12.60
CA TRP A 271 -10.60 -8.57 -11.86
C TRP A 271 -10.83 -10.03 -11.49
N ARG A 272 -10.58 -10.95 -12.41
CA ARG A 272 -10.69 -12.38 -12.11
C ARG A 272 -9.51 -12.94 -11.33
N GLY A 273 -8.37 -12.27 -11.41
CA GLY A 273 -7.13 -12.69 -10.76
C GLY A 273 -6.57 -14.00 -11.34
N VAL A 274 -6.78 -14.23 -12.63
CA VAL A 274 -6.29 -15.40 -13.37
C VAL A 274 -5.64 -14.99 -14.69
N PRO A 275 -4.75 -15.82 -15.26
CA PRO A 275 -4.30 -15.66 -16.64
C PRO A 275 -5.49 -15.68 -17.60
N PHE A 276 -5.43 -14.86 -18.64
CA PHE A 276 -6.38 -14.93 -19.75
C PHE A 276 -6.11 -16.23 -20.54
N PRO A 277 -7.15 -16.92 -21.07
CA PRO A 277 -6.99 -18.21 -21.77
C PRO A 277 -6.37 -18.09 -23.17
N ALA A 278 -5.72 -16.96 -23.47
CA ALA A 278 -5.15 -16.62 -24.77
C ALA A 278 -3.94 -15.71 -24.58
N THR A 279 -3.02 -15.78 -25.53
CA THR A 279 -2.01 -14.73 -25.72
C THR A 279 -2.57 -13.58 -26.54
N TRP A 280 -1.88 -12.45 -26.58
CA TRP A 280 -2.33 -11.30 -27.39
C TRP A 280 -2.46 -11.64 -28.87
N ARG A 281 -1.48 -12.34 -29.46
CA ARG A 281 -1.54 -12.72 -30.87
C ARG A 281 -2.74 -13.63 -31.17
N SER A 282 -2.98 -14.66 -30.34
CA SER A 282 -4.10 -15.59 -30.53
C SER A 282 -5.46 -14.91 -30.30
N LEU A 283 -5.56 -14.07 -29.26
CA LEU A 283 -6.75 -13.28 -28.96
C LEU A 283 -7.11 -12.33 -30.12
N ARG A 284 -6.11 -11.66 -30.70
CA ARG A 284 -6.29 -10.75 -31.85
C ARG A 284 -6.72 -11.47 -33.12
N ALA A 285 -6.20 -12.68 -33.35
CA ALA A 285 -6.52 -13.46 -34.54
C ALA A 285 -7.97 -13.96 -34.55
N ASN A 286 -8.52 -14.35 -33.40
CA ASN A 286 -9.90 -14.83 -33.30
C ASN A 286 -10.56 -14.43 -31.96
N PRO A 287 -10.96 -13.17 -31.77
CA PRO A 287 -11.57 -12.73 -30.51
C PRO A 287 -12.89 -13.45 -30.20
N SER A 288 -13.67 -13.82 -31.23
CA SER A 288 -14.94 -14.54 -31.09
C SER A 288 -14.82 -15.92 -30.45
N ALA A 289 -13.65 -16.58 -30.55
CA ALA A 289 -13.41 -17.86 -29.88
C ALA A 289 -13.46 -17.75 -28.34
N TYR A 290 -13.40 -16.53 -27.81
CA TYR A 290 -13.41 -16.25 -26.38
C TYR A 290 -14.70 -15.53 -25.94
N ALA A 291 -15.79 -15.62 -26.73
CA ALA A 291 -17.08 -14.99 -26.40
C ALA A 291 -17.61 -15.41 -25.02
N ASP A 292 -17.48 -16.68 -24.65
CA ASP A 292 -17.88 -17.20 -23.35
C ASP A 292 -17.11 -16.54 -22.20
N TRP A 293 -15.81 -16.23 -22.42
CA TRP A 293 -15.02 -15.48 -21.45
C TRP A 293 -15.61 -14.08 -21.24
N PHE A 294 -15.99 -13.39 -22.31
CA PHE A 294 -16.54 -12.03 -22.22
C PHE A 294 -17.95 -11.98 -21.61
N ALA A 295 -18.75 -13.02 -21.84
CA ALA A 295 -20.13 -13.11 -21.37
C ALA A 295 -20.26 -13.55 -19.91
N ALA A 296 -19.22 -14.18 -19.33
CA ALA A 296 -19.31 -14.70 -17.97
C ALA A 296 -19.54 -13.58 -16.95
N ARG A 297 -20.38 -13.83 -15.93
CA ARG A 297 -20.78 -12.81 -14.93
C ARG A 297 -19.61 -12.30 -14.10
N GLU A 298 -18.58 -13.13 -13.94
CA GLU A 298 -17.31 -12.80 -13.30
C GLU A 298 -16.48 -11.81 -14.14
N HIS A 299 -16.91 -11.50 -15.37
CA HIS A 299 -16.29 -10.50 -16.23
C HIS A 299 -16.64 -9.07 -15.79
N VAL A 300 -15.98 -8.61 -14.74
CA VAL A 300 -16.15 -7.24 -14.26
C VAL A 300 -15.39 -6.23 -15.13
N SER A 301 -14.70 -6.61 -16.20
CA SER A 301 -14.02 -5.64 -17.08
C SER A 301 -14.97 -5.00 -18.12
N GLY A 302 -16.07 -5.70 -18.50
CA GLY A 302 -16.97 -5.28 -19.57
C GLY A 302 -16.33 -5.27 -20.97
N LEU A 303 -15.21 -5.98 -21.13
CA LEU A 303 -14.54 -6.12 -22.42
C LEU A 303 -15.45 -6.81 -23.44
N THR A 304 -15.52 -6.24 -24.65
CA THR A 304 -16.27 -6.79 -25.78
C THR A 304 -15.32 -7.27 -26.88
N VAL A 305 -15.84 -8.03 -27.84
CA VAL A 305 -15.11 -8.47 -29.05
C VAL A 305 -14.57 -7.25 -29.81
N GLU A 306 -15.36 -6.20 -29.92
CA GLU A 306 -15.01 -4.94 -30.59
C GLU A 306 -13.88 -4.21 -29.84
N ALA A 307 -13.93 -4.17 -28.51
CA ALA A 307 -12.89 -3.58 -27.69
C ALA A 307 -11.55 -4.35 -27.83
N VAL A 308 -11.56 -5.68 -27.96
CA VAL A 308 -10.35 -6.47 -28.26
C VAL A 308 -9.78 -6.11 -29.64
N ARG A 309 -10.64 -5.92 -30.64
CA ARG A 309 -10.24 -5.56 -32.01
C ARG A 309 -9.67 -4.13 -32.11
N SER A 310 -10.07 -3.21 -31.25
CA SER A 310 -9.51 -1.86 -31.22
C SER A 310 -8.36 -1.71 -30.21
N ALA A 311 -8.21 -2.64 -29.26
CA ALA A 311 -7.25 -2.52 -28.19
C ALA A 311 -5.80 -2.39 -28.67
N VAL A 312 -5.04 -1.57 -27.95
CA VAL A 312 -3.61 -1.32 -28.15
C VAL A 312 -2.86 -1.60 -26.86
N LEU A 313 -1.55 -1.81 -27.00
CA LEU A 313 -0.64 -2.03 -25.89
C LEU A 313 -0.10 -0.69 -25.37
N TYR A 314 -0.06 -0.55 -24.05
CA TYR A 314 0.52 0.60 -23.37
C TYR A 314 1.67 0.21 -22.44
N LEU A 315 2.76 0.97 -22.45
CA LEU A 315 3.81 0.90 -21.45
C LEU A 315 3.53 1.94 -20.36
N ALA A 316 3.80 1.60 -19.10
CA ALA A 316 3.67 2.54 -18.00
C ALA A 316 4.93 2.45 -17.14
N VAL A 317 5.51 3.61 -16.81
CA VAL A 317 6.82 3.70 -16.15
C VAL A 317 6.80 4.77 -15.06
N PRO A 318 7.40 4.53 -13.88
CA PRO A 318 7.61 5.57 -12.88
C PRO A 318 8.48 6.70 -13.44
N VAL A 319 8.12 7.96 -13.22
CA VAL A 319 8.92 9.10 -13.73
C VAL A 319 10.35 9.06 -13.20
N SER A 320 10.56 8.69 -11.93
CA SER A 320 11.90 8.54 -11.34
C SER A 320 12.78 7.53 -12.10
N ALA A 321 12.19 6.47 -12.66
CA ALA A 321 12.89 5.44 -13.42
C ALA A 321 13.50 5.96 -14.73
N LEU A 322 13.00 7.08 -15.25
CA LEU A 322 13.47 7.73 -16.47
C LEU A 322 14.64 8.69 -16.21
N SER A 323 14.98 8.95 -14.93
CA SER A 323 16.01 9.91 -14.59
C SER A 323 17.42 9.35 -14.82
N PRO A 324 18.38 10.19 -15.26
CA PRO A 324 19.79 9.79 -15.29
C PRO A 324 20.34 9.44 -13.91
N ARG A 325 19.74 9.99 -12.85
CA ARG A 325 20.08 9.71 -11.45
C ARG A 325 19.83 8.26 -11.09
N MET A 326 18.66 7.72 -11.45
CA MET A 326 18.36 6.30 -11.22
C MET A 326 19.21 5.39 -12.10
N ARG A 327 19.58 5.82 -13.32
CA ARG A 327 20.55 5.08 -14.15
C ARG A 327 21.90 4.98 -13.46
N LEU A 328 22.46 6.10 -13.01
CA LEU A 328 23.73 6.12 -12.26
C LEU A 328 23.65 5.22 -11.02
N LEU A 329 22.56 5.32 -10.25
CA LEU A 329 22.38 4.50 -9.05
C LEU A 329 22.30 3.00 -9.38
N GLN A 330 21.62 2.63 -10.47
CA GLN A 330 21.59 1.25 -10.97
C GLN A 330 22.96 0.78 -11.41
N ASP A 331 23.73 1.59 -12.13
CA ASP A 331 25.05 1.19 -12.61
C ASP A 331 26.04 0.98 -11.45
N LYS A 332 25.89 1.75 -10.36
CA LYS A 332 26.76 1.66 -9.18
C LYS A 332 26.34 0.58 -8.19
N LEU A 333 25.04 0.41 -7.95
CA LEU A 333 24.52 -0.43 -6.86
C LEU A 333 23.59 -1.56 -7.33
N GLY A 334 23.10 -1.50 -8.58
CA GLY A 334 22.02 -2.36 -9.10
C GLY A 334 22.37 -3.84 -9.08
N GLU A 335 23.56 -4.23 -9.55
CA GLU A 335 24.00 -5.63 -9.53
C GLU A 335 24.18 -6.15 -8.09
N ALA A 336 24.90 -5.40 -7.25
CA ALA A 336 25.20 -5.79 -5.87
C ALA A 336 23.94 -5.90 -5.00
N LEU A 337 22.92 -5.09 -5.28
CA LEU A 337 21.62 -5.14 -4.62
C LEU A 337 20.61 -6.03 -5.36
N GLN A 338 20.90 -6.44 -6.60
CA GLN A 338 19.99 -7.05 -7.58
C GLN A 338 18.66 -6.30 -7.69
N VAL A 339 18.72 -4.99 -7.96
CA VAL A 339 17.54 -4.12 -8.05
C VAL A 339 17.52 -3.40 -9.41
N GLN A 340 16.33 -3.30 -10.01
CA GLN A 340 16.11 -2.59 -11.27
C GLN A 340 15.51 -1.21 -10.97
N LEU A 341 16.30 -0.15 -11.17
CA LEU A 341 15.91 1.23 -10.84
C LEU A 341 15.61 2.06 -12.10
N ALA A 342 16.29 1.79 -13.21
CA ALA A 342 16.31 2.66 -14.37
C ALA A 342 15.81 1.97 -15.64
N ILE A 343 14.99 2.70 -16.38
CA ILE A 343 14.35 2.26 -17.61
C ILE A 343 14.82 3.16 -18.75
N ASP A 344 15.31 2.55 -19.83
CA ASP A 344 15.47 3.24 -21.11
C ASP A 344 14.17 3.04 -21.92
N PRO A 345 13.33 4.07 -22.06
CA PRO A 345 12.03 3.92 -22.72
C PRO A 345 12.16 3.66 -24.22
N GLY A 346 13.18 4.20 -24.87
CA GLY A 346 13.40 4.01 -26.31
C GLY A 346 13.88 2.58 -26.59
N ALA A 347 14.86 2.09 -25.83
CA ALA A 347 15.29 0.69 -25.93
C ALA A 347 14.16 -0.27 -25.55
N TRP A 348 13.37 0.06 -24.52
CA TRP A 348 12.25 -0.77 -24.11
C TRP A 348 11.20 -0.86 -25.21
N GLN A 349 10.69 0.25 -25.73
CA GLN A 349 9.69 0.25 -26.80
C GLN A 349 10.18 -0.52 -28.04
N LYS A 350 11.45 -0.36 -28.43
CA LYS A 350 12.04 -1.08 -29.58
C LYS A 350 12.02 -2.59 -29.42
N ARG A 351 12.19 -3.13 -28.21
CA ARG A 351 12.16 -4.59 -27.95
C ARG A 351 10.79 -5.24 -28.20
N TRP A 352 9.72 -4.46 -28.33
CA TRP A 352 8.39 -4.96 -28.69
C TRP A 352 8.19 -5.18 -30.19
N GLY A 353 9.15 -4.79 -31.04
CA GLY A 353 9.13 -5.08 -32.47
C GLY A 353 7.89 -4.53 -33.17
N GLU A 354 7.12 -5.40 -33.80
CA GLU A 354 5.93 -5.06 -34.59
C GLU A 354 4.79 -4.42 -33.78
N TRP A 355 4.74 -4.65 -32.46
CA TRP A 355 3.61 -4.22 -31.64
C TRP A 355 3.63 -2.72 -31.27
N GLN A 356 4.81 -2.09 -31.30
CA GLN A 356 5.03 -0.65 -31.05
C GLN A 356 4.11 -0.03 -29.96
N PRO A 357 4.18 -0.52 -28.70
CA PRO A 357 3.30 -0.04 -27.65
C PRO A 357 3.50 1.45 -27.37
N ARG A 358 2.46 2.14 -26.91
CA ARG A 358 2.51 3.57 -26.57
C ARG A 358 2.78 3.77 -25.08
N PHE A 359 3.46 4.82 -24.67
CA PHE A 359 3.52 5.11 -23.22
C PHE A 359 2.22 5.75 -22.73
N TRP A 360 1.74 5.31 -21.58
CA TRP A 360 0.59 5.87 -20.88
C TRP A 360 1.05 6.63 -19.64
N ASN A 361 0.90 7.95 -19.69
CA ASN A 361 1.17 8.86 -18.57
C ASN A 361 0.42 10.20 -18.77
N PRO A 362 -0.92 10.19 -18.91
CA PRO A 362 -1.71 11.35 -19.32
C PRO A 362 -1.33 12.60 -18.51
N PRO A 363 -0.92 13.73 -19.14
CA PRO A 363 -0.23 14.84 -18.45
C PRO A 363 -0.95 15.44 -17.24
N GLU A 364 -2.27 15.41 -17.21
CA GLU A 364 -3.08 16.00 -16.13
C GLU A 364 -3.50 14.97 -15.08
N ASP A 365 -3.14 13.71 -15.28
CA ASP A 365 -3.50 12.64 -14.37
C ASP A 365 -2.44 12.44 -13.29
N ARG A 366 -2.84 12.85 -12.09
CA ARG A 366 -2.11 12.69 -10.83
C ARG A 366 -1.98 11.22 -10.39
N PHE A 367 -2.89 10.36 -10.84
CA PHE A 367 -2.98 8.96 -10.43
C PHE A 367 -2.55 7.97 -11.53
N ALA A 368 -2.02 8.49 -12.65
CA ALA A 368 -1.30 7.68 -13.62
C ALA A 368 -0.06 7.05 -12.95
N TYR A 369 0.27 5.81 -13.34
CA TYR A 369 1.33 5.02 -12.71
C TYR A 369 2.63 5.82 -12.52
N GLY A 370 3.02 6.60 -13.53
CA GLY A 370 4.21 7.43 -13.52
C GLY A 370 4.29 8.46 -12.40
N ARG A 371 3.15 8.97 -11.94
CA ARG A 371 3.06 10.08 -10.96
C ARG A 371 2.45 9.69 -9.62
N THR A 372 1.82 8.52 -9.51
CA THR A 372 1.12 8.09 -8.29
C THR A 372 1.92 8.36 -7.02
N SER A 373 3.19 7.94 -6.95
CA SER A 373 4.01 8.14 -5.74
C SER A 373 4.25 9.61 -5.41
N ARG A 374 4.60 10.42 -6.42
CA ARG A 374 4.89 11.84 -6.21
C ARG A 374 3.63 12.56 -5.75
N THR A 375 2.48 12.31 -6.37
CA THR A 375 1.24 12.99 -6.00
C THR A 375 0.59 12.43 -4.74
N PHE A 376 0.90 11.20 -4.34
CA PHE A 376 0.39 10.61 -3.12
C PHE A 376 1.03 11.20 -1.86
N LEU A 377 2.34 11.48 -1.90
CA LEU A 377 3.11 11.91 -0.73
C LEU A 377 3.13 13.43 -0.57
N PRO A 378 3.19 13.94 0.67
CA PRO A 378 3.46 15.35 0.91
C PRO A 378 4.94 15.69 0.65
N PRO A 379 5.29 16.99 0.46
CA PRO A 379 6.65 17.43 0.19
C PRO A 379 7.70 16.96 1.18
N ASP A 380 7.39 16.95 2.48
CA ASP A 380 8.29 16.49 3.54
C ASP A 380 8.57 14.98 3.48
N HIS A 381 7.74 14.22 2.77
CA HIS A 381 7.93 12.81 2.51
C HIS A 381 8.48 12.53 1.10
N GLY A 382 8.77 13.57 0.32
CA GLY A 382 9.33 13.49 -1.03
C GLY A 382 8.32 13.55 -2.16
N GLY A 383 7.04 13.85 -1.89
CA GLY A 383 6.05 14.04 -2.94
C GLY A 383 5.75 15.50 -3.27
N SER A 384 4.59 15.72 -3.88
CA SER A 384 4.13 17.02 -4.39
C SER A 384 2.76 17.43 -3.83
N ASP A 385 2.17 16.66 -2.91
CA ASP A 385 0.87 16.99 -2.33
C ASP A 385 0.99 18.12 -1.29
N SER A 386 0.79 19.34 -1.75
CA SER A 386 0.84 20.55 -0.92
C SER A 386 -0.49 20.86 -0.22
N SER A 387 -1.49 19.98 -0.26
CA SER A 387 -2.75 20.20 0.46
C SER A 387 -2.51 20.36 1.98
N PRO A 388 -3.41 21.06 2.69
CA PRO A 388 -3.33 21.19 4.15
C PRO A 388 -3.32 19.82 4.86
N VAL A 389 -2.62 19.73 6.00
CA VAL A 389 -2.60 18.55 6.86
C VAL A 389 -4.05 18.15 7.21
N GLY A 390 -4.36 16.87 7.11
CA GLY A 390 -5.70 16.29 7.24
C GLY A 390 -6.47 16.19 5.93
N SER A 391 -6.09 16.96 4.90
CA SER A 391 -6.68 16.94 3.56
C SER A 391 -5.73 16.41 2.48
N ARG A 392 -4.49 16.06 2.85
CA ARG A 392 -3.53 15.41 1.95
C ARG A 392 -4.01 14.01 1.63
N VAL A 393 -3.72 13.55 0.42
CA VAL A 393 -4.01 12.18 -0.06
C VAL A 393 -3.38 11.16 0.89
N PHE A 394 -2.13 11.37 1.30
CA PHE A 394 -1.45 10.53 2.29
C PHE A 394 -2.21 10.44 3.63
N ASP A 395 -2.69 11.58 4.16
CA ASP A 395 -3.39 11.63 5.44
C ASP A 395 -4.73 10.90 5.37
N LEU A 396 -5.50 11.13 4.29
CA LEU A 396 -6.76 10.44 4.03
C LEU A 396 -6.55 8.93 3.87
N TYR A 397 -5.47 8.53 3.19
CA TYR A 397 -5.10 7.13 3.04
C TYR A 397 -4.79 6.49 4.39
N TYR A 398 -3.97 7.15 5.20
CA TYR A 398 -3.61 6.67 6.52
C TYR A 398 -4.85 6.51 7.40
N LEU A 399 -5.71 7.53 7.46
CA LEU A 399 -6.97 7.48 8.20
C LEU A 399 -7.91 6.37 7.73
N SER A 400 -7.95 6.08 6.42
CA SER A 400 -8.81 5.04 5.87
C SER A 400 -8.40 3.61 6.23
N GLN A 401 -7.17 3.41 6.72
CA GLN A 401 -6.68 2.12 7.21
C GLN A 401 -6.95 1.91 8.70
N LEU A 402 -7.38 2.95 9.41
CA LEU A 402 -7.68 2.88 10.82
C LEU A 402 -9.10 2.33 11.03
N PRO A 403 -9.35 1.61 12.13
CA PRO A 403 -10.71 1.19 12.47
C PRO A 403 -11.65 2.41 12.55
N PRO A 404 -12.81 2.40 11.86
CA PRO A 404 -13.80 3.45 11.99
C PRO A 404 -14.34 3.50 13.43
N PRO A 405 -14.83 4.66 13.91
CA PRO A 405 -15.32 4.79 15.28
C PRO A 405 -16.47 3.83 15.58
N GLY A 406 -17.28 3.48 14.57
CA GLY A 406 -18.34 2.48 14.69
C GLY A 406 -17.89 1.09 15.14
N GLN A 407 -16.60 0.73 14.94
CA GLN A 407 -16.04 -0.55 15.36
C GLN A 407 -15.39 -0.52 16.73
N VAL A 408 -14.85 0.64 17.15
CA VAL A 408 -14.02 0.74 18.35
C VAL A 408 -14.66 1.55 19.48
N VAL A 409 -15.77 2.25 19.21
CA VAL A 409 -16.50 3.03 20.20
C VAL A 409 -17.79 2.30 20.61
N PRO A 410 -18.02 2.09 21.93
CA PRO A 410 -19.25 1.51 22.45
C PRO A 410 -20.51 2.19 21.88
N ALA A 411 -21.55 1.40 21.60
CA ALA A 411 -22.79 1.90 21.00
C ALA A 411 -23.43 3.01 21.84
N GLU A 412 -23.37 2.89 23.17
CA GLU A 412 -23.92 3.85 24.12
C GLU A 412 -23.29 5.25 23.98
N LEU A 413 -22.00 5.32 23.62
CA LEU A 413 -21.32 6.59 23.34
C LEU A 413 -21.66 7.13 21.96
N ARG A 414 -21.90 6.25 20.97
CA ARG A 414 -22.24 6.64 19.60
C ARG A 414 -23.63 7.25 19.49
N GLU A 415 -24.56 6.82 20.32
CA GLU A 415 -25.95 7.32 20.35
C GLU A 415 -26.06 8.73 20.98
N ASN A 416 -25.06 9.16 21.75
CA ASN A 416 -25.01 10.49 22.35
C ASN A 416 -23.98 11.39 21.64
N ALA A 417 -24.45 12.31 20.80
CA ALA A 417 -23.58 13.16 19.99
C ALA A 417 -22.60 14.05 20.79
N ALA A 418 -22.97 14.47 22.01
CA ALA A 418 -22.09 15.26 22.88
C ALA A 418 -20.95 14.39 23.43
N LEU A 419 -21.28 13.20 23.95
CA LEU A 419 -20.28 12.27 24.47
C LEU A 419 -19.42 11.67 23.37
N MET A 420 -20.00 11.41 22.19
CA MET A 420 -19.25 10.93 21.03
C MET A 420 -18.12 11.88 20.66
N ARG A 421 -18.40 13.20 20.67
CA ARG A 421 -17.42 14.23 20.28
C ARG A 421 -16.20 14.25 21.18
N ASP A 422 -16.38 14.10 22.49
CA ASP A 422 -15.30 14.29 23.45
C ASP A 422 -14.75 12.97 24.01
N VAL A 423 -15.63 12.10 24.53
CA VAL A 423 -15.27 10.80 25.12
C VAL A 423 -15.06 9.77 24.02
N GLY A 424 -16.02 9.66 23.09
CA GLY A 424 -15.98 8.70 21.98
C GLY A 424 -14.75 8.90 21.09
N GLU A 425 -14.45 10.15 20.71
CA GLU A 425 -13.26 10.45 19.90
C GLU A 425 -11.96 10.15 20.65
N ARG A 426 -11.90 10.35 21.98
CA ARG A 426 -10.72 9.96 22.78
C ARG A 426 -10.53 8.45 22.80
N ILE A 427 -11.59 7.65 22.97
CA ILE A 427 -11.52 6.18 22.86
C ILE A 427 -11.06 5.79 21.46
N ALA A 428 -11.70 6.33 20.42
CA ALA A 428 -11.36 6.03 19.03
C ALA A 428 -9.90 6.37 18.74
N GLN A 429 -9.41 7.52 19.19
CA GLN A 429 -8.04 7.95 18.97
C GLN A 429 -7.04 7.02 19.66
N VAL A 430 -7.27 6.66 20.93
CA VAL A 430 -6.40 5.69 21.63
C VAL A 430 -6.39 4.36 20.87
N ALA A 431 -7.57 3.87 20.48
CA ALA A 431 -7.67 2.60 19.79
C ALA A 431 -6.97 2.59 18.43
N ARG A 432 -7.16 3.66 17.65
CA ARG A 432 -6.51 3.87 16.36
C ARG A 432 -5.00 3.98 16.48
N THR A 433 -4.49 4.72 17.48
CA THR A 433 -3.05 4.82 17.72
C THR A 433 -2.46 3.45 18.06
N GLN A 434 -3.10 2.68 18.96
CA GLN A 434 -2.63 1.33 19.32
C GLN A 434 -2.67 0.38 18.11
N TYR A 435 -3.71 0.47 17.27
CA TYR A 435 -3.80 -0.29 16.02
C TYR A 435 -2.70 0.10 15.04
N ALA A 436 -2.49 1.40 14.82
CA ALA A 436 -1.53 1.92 13.86
C ALA A 436 -0.09 1.49 14.17
N VAL A 437 0.32 1.61 15.44
CA VAL A 437 1.66 1.20 15.89
C VAL A 437 1.93 -0.29 15.61
N ARG A 438 0.90 -1.14 15.72
CA ARG A 438 1.04 -2.60 15.55
C ARG A 438 0.94 -3.06 14.10
N PHE A 439 0.14 -2.39 13.29
CA PHE A 439 -0.24 -2.89 11.96
C PHE A 439 0.13 -1.97 10.79
N LEU A 440 0.35 -0.68 11.03
CA LEU A 440 0.57 0.32 9.98
C LEU A 440 1.97 0.94 9.99
N GLU A 441 2.68 0.92 11.13
CA GLU A 441 4.05 1.41 11.22
C GLU A 441 5.07 0.40 10.66
N PRO A 442 5.87 0.78 9.65
CA PRO A 442 6.88 -0.12 9.08
C PRO A 442 8.00 -0.49 10.07
N PRO A 443 8.55 -1.72 10.01
CA PRO A 443 8.12 -2.82 9.15
C PRO A 443 6.85 -3.50 9.67
N THR A 444 5.77 -3.44 8.91
CA THR A 444 4.48 -4.01 9.35
C THR A 444 4.48 -5.54 9.25
N PRO A 445 3.62 -6.25 10.01
CA PRO A 445 3.48 -7.70 9.84
C PRO A 445 3.15 -8.09 8.38
N ARG A 446 2.32 -7.28 7.70
CA ARG A 446 1.96 -7.50 6.30
C ARG A 446 3.17 -7.34 5.36
N GLU A 447 3.99 -6.30 5.56
CA GLU A 447 5.21 -6.12 4.77
C GLU A 447 6.19 -7.29 4.95
N ARG A 448 6.31 -7.82 6.17
CA ARG A 448 7.14 -9.00 6.45
C ARG A 448 6.63 -10.23 5.68
N ILE A 449 5.32 -10.47 5.65
CA ILE A 449 4.71 -11.55 4.86
C ILE A 449 5.03 -11.34 3.37
N GLN A 450 4.82 -10.13 2.86
CA GLN A 450 5.03 -9.80 1.44
C GLN A 450 6.49 -10.01 1.00
N ARG A 451 7.45 -9.71 1.89
CA ARG A 451 8.89 -9.93 1.67
C ARG A 451 9.34 -11.37 1.96
N GLY A 452 8.44 -12.30 2.26
CA GLY A 452 8.76 -13.70 2.56
C GLY A 452 9.42 -13.95 3.92
N GLN A 453 9.36 -12.98 4.84
CA GLN A 453 9.91 -13.07 6.21
C GLN A 453 8.93 -13.78 7.15
N PHE A 454 8.44 -14.96 6.75
CA PHE A 454 7.31 -15.64 7.40
C PHE A 454 7.55 -15.99 8.87
N GLN A 455 8.77 -16.40 9.23
CA GLN A 455 9.08 -16.76 10.62
C GLN A 455 9.02 -15.54 11.55
N ASP A 456 9.50 -14.38 11.08
CA ASP A 456 9.42 -13.14 11.85
C ASP A 456 7.98 -12.63 11.92
N ALA A 457 7.25 -12.69 10.80
CA ALA A 457 5.85 -12.32 10.75
C ALA A 457 5.00 -13.19 11.68
N ALA A 458 5.15 -14.52 11.63
CA ALA A 458 4.40 -15.45 12.46
C ALA A 458 4.71 -15.25 13.96
N ARG A 459 5.98 -15.09 14.35
CA ARG A 459 6.35 -14.81 15.74
C ARG A 459 5.72 -13.52 16.25
N LEU A 460 5.79 -12.44 15.45
CA LEU A 460 5.18 -11.16 15.79
C LEU A 460 3.66 -11.29 15.93
N LEU A 461 2.99 -11.94 14.97
CA LEU A 461 1.53 -12.09 14.95
C LEU A 461 1.00 -12.96 16.09
N VAL A 462 1.70 -14.04 16.44
CA VAL A 462 1.36 -14.85 17.64
C VAL A 462 1.53 -14.01 18.91
N GLY A 463 2.62 -13.23 19.03
CA GLY A 463 2.81 -12.33 20.16
C GLY A 463 1.69 -11.29 20.29
N LEU A 464 1.24 -10.72 19.16
CA LEU A 464 0.09 -9.82 19.12
C LEU A 464 -1.22 -10.52 19.50
N GLN A 465 -1.45 -11.76 19.04
CA GLN A 465 -2.62 -12.55 19.44
C GLN A 465 -2.64 -12.84 20.95
N ASP A 466 -1.49 -13.14 21.54
CA ASP A 466 -1.38 -13.36 22.98
C ASP A 466 -1.65 -12.06 23.76
N GLU A 467 -1.14 -10.93 23.25
CA GLU A 467 -1.36 -9.61 23.85
C GLU A 467 -2.84 -9.22 23.87
N PHE A 468 -3.50 -9.24 22.71
CA PHE A 468 -4.93 -8.92 22.61
C PHE A 468 -5.77 -9.98 23.31
N GLY A 469 -5.39 -11.26 23.26
CA GLY A 469 -6.02 -12.34 24.00
C GLY A 469 -6.02 -12.12 25.51
N ARG A 470 -4.93 -11.58 26.08
CA ARG A 470 -4.88 -11.18 27.50
C ARG A 470 -5.85 -10.03 27.79
N GLY A 471 -5.94 -9.03 26.91
CA GLY A 471 -6.92 -7.94 27.03
C GLY A 471 -8.37 -8.45 27.03
N LEU A 472 -8.71 -9.32 26.07
CA LEU A 472 -10.02 -9.97 26.01
C LEU A 472 -10.29 -10.84 27.25
N SER A 473 -9.27 -11.50 27.78
CA SER A 473 -9.39 -12.30 29.00
C SER A 473 -9.64 -11.43 30.23
N ARG A 474 -9.03 -10.24 30.33
CA ARG A 474 -9.35 -9.27 31.38
C ARG A 474 -10.82 -8.88 31.32
N ILE A 475 -11.33 -8.49 30.15
CA ILE A 475 -12.75 -8.14 29.95
C ILE A 475 -13.68 -9.28 30.42
N ARG A 476 -13.39 -10.52 30.02
CA ARG A 476 -14.20 -11.70 30.41
C ARG A 476 -14.16 -11.98 31.91
N ASN A 477 -13.03 -11.74 32.54
CA ASN A 477 -12.82 -12.01 33.96
C ASN A 477 -13.27 -10.86 34.87
N THR A 478 -13.51 -9.65 34.34
CA THR A 478 -14.04 -8.52 35.09
C THR A 478 -15.53 -8.74 35.42
N PRO A 479 -15.91 -8.92 36.70
CA PRO A 479 -17.30 -9.12 37.06
C PRO A 479 -18.14 -7.87 36.76
N ASN A 480 -19.35 -8.07 36.23
CA ASN A 480 -20.28 -6.99 35.91
C ASN A 480 -19.70 -5.94 34.93
N VAL A 481 -18.88 -6.34 33.96
CA VAL A 481 -18.25 -5.44 32.98
C VAL A 481 -19.23 -4.48 32.30
N ASP A 482 -20.44 -4.94 31.96
CA ASP A 482 -21.46 -4.07 31.36
C ASP A 482 -21.97 -2.99 32.32
N ARG A 483 -22.08 -3.31 33.61
CA ARG A 483 -22.44 -2.31 34.63
C ARG A 483 -21.31 -1.30 34.81
N LEU A 484 -20.08 -1.79 34.95
CA LEU A 484 -18.89 -0.95 35.08
C LEU A 484 -18.75 0.01 33.90
N ARG A 485 -18.96 -0.47 32.67
CA ARG A 485 -18.98 0.33 31.45
C ARG A 485 -20.02 1.45 31.52
N ARG A 486 -21.27 1.11 31.83
CA ARG A 486 -22.36 2.09 31.88
C ARG A 486 -22.12 3.17 32.94
N GLU A 487 -21.71 2.75 34.14
CA GLU A 487 -21.39 3.67 35.24
C GLU A 487 -20.23 4.60 34.87
N TRP A 488 -19.18 4.07 34.24
CA TRP A 488 -18.04 4.88 33.80
C TRP A 488 -18.43 5.90 32.73
N ILE A 489 -19.24 5.49 31.74
CA ILE A 489 -19.73 6.38 30.68
C ILE A 489 -20.60 7.50 31.26
N GLN A 490 -21.49 7.17 32.21
CA GLN A 490 -22.32 8.16 32.89
C GLN A 490 -21.48 9.18 33.67
N GLN A 491 -20.50 8.71 34.44
CA GLN A 491 -19.59 9.60 35.17
C GLN A 491 -18.75 10.47 34.24
N ALA A 492 -18.30 9.91 33.11
CA ALA A 492 -17.60 10.68 32.08
C ALA A 492 -18.52 11.79 31.54
N ALA A 493 -19.78 11.50 31.27
CA ALA A 493 -20.75 12.51 30.83
C ALA A 493 -20.85 13.68 31.81
N GLU A 494 -21.06 13.37 33.09
CA GLU A 494 -21.18 14.38 34.16
C GLU A 494 -19.92 15.23 34.32
N LEU A 495 -18.72 14.64 34.12
CA LEU A 495 -17.45 15.37 34.20
C LEU A 495 -17.24 16.29 33.00
N TYR A 496 -17.56 15.84 31.78
CA TYR A 496 -17.37 16.62 30.57
C TYR A 496 -18.37 17.79 30.46
N GLU A 497 -19.59 17.65 30.99
CA GLU A 497 -20.56 18.76 31.11
C GLU A 497 -20.07 19.91 32.00
N LYS A 498 -19.10 19.66 32.90
CA LYS A 498 -18.53 20.66 33.80
C LYS A 498 -17.36 21.44 33.18
N ILE A 499 -16.89 21.07 31.98
CA ILE A 499 -15.81 21.81 31.30
C ILE A 499 -16.24 23.26 31.08
N GLY A 500 -15.41 24.20 31.56
CA GLY A 500 -15.68 25.65 31.49
C GLY A 500 -16.52 26.20 32.65
N ARG A 501 -17.17 25.35 33.45
CA ARG A 501 -17.87 25.74 34.69
C ARG A 501 -17.03 25.48 35.93
N ASP A 502 -16.20 24.45 35.88
CA ASP A 502 -15.36 24.00 36.99
C ASP A 502 -13.89 23.99 36.56
N PRO A 503 -13.01 24.78 37.20
CA PRO A 503 -11.60 24.86 36.85
C PRO A 503 -10.86 23.52 37.07
N GLU A 504 -11.36 22.63 37.92
CA GLU A 504 -10.75 21.34 38.21
C GLU A 504 -11.27 20.20 37.33
N ALA A 505 -12.29 20.45 36.48
CA ALA A 505 -12.92 19.41 35.67
C ALA A 505 -11.91 18.61 34.85
N LEU A 506 -10.92 19.28 34.25
CA LEU A 506 -9.88 18.62 33.44
C LEU A 506 -9.02 17.65 34.26
N ALA A 507 -8.63 18.03 35.48
CA ALA A 507 -7.85 17.15 36.35
C ALA A 507 -8.65 15.91 36.78
N ARG A 508 -9.95 16.08 37.08
CA ARG A 508 -10.84 14.97 37.42
C ARG A 508 -11.11 14.06 36.22
N ILE A 509 -11.22 14.62 35.01
CA ILE A 509 -11.31 13.84 33.77
C ILE A 509 -10.06 12.97 33.61
N GLU A 510 -8.85 13.54 33.76
CA GLU A 510 -7.62 12.75 33.65
C GLU A 510 -7.50 11.66 34.72
N GLN A 511 -7.97 11.93 35.95
CA GLN A 511 -8.07 10.90 36.99
C GLN A 511 -9.08 9.80 36.62
N HIS A 512 -10.24 10.17 36.06
CA HIS A 512 -11.27 9.23 35.62
C HIS A 512 -10.78 8.27 34.54
N TRP A 513 -9.95 8.77 33.63
CA TRP A 513 -9.29 7.98 32.58
C TRP A 513 -8.22 7.00 33.10
N ARG A 514 -7.77 7.14 34.36
CA ARG A 514 -6.84 6.20 35.01
C ARG A 514 -7.54 5.08 35.76
N SER A 515 -8.88 5.06 35.80
CA SER A 515 -9.64 4.01 36.45
C SER A 515 -9.52 2.67 35.71
N GLU A 516 -9.72 1.57 36.45
CA GLU A 516 -9.76 0.22 35.88
C GLU A 516 -10.88 0.08 34.81
N ALA A 517 -12.01 0.75 35.04
CA ALA A 517 -13.12 0.79 34.09
C ALA A 517 -12.72 1.39 32.73
N ALA A 518 -11.93 2.48 32.73
CA ALA A 518 -11.39 3.05 31.50
C ALA A 518 -10.46 2.06 30.78
N ALA A 519 -9.61 1.35 31.53
CA ALA A 519 -8.73 0.34 30.96
C ALA A 519 -9.51 -0.81 30.28
N VAL A 520 -10.57 -1.31 30.91
CA VAL A 520 -11.45 -2.35 30.34
C VAL A 520 -12.16 -1.85 29.07
N LEU A 521 -12.61 -0.60 29.04
CA LEU A 521 -13.21 0.01 27.85
C LEU A 521 -12.23 0.14 26.69
N LEU A 522 -11.00 0.57 26.99
CA LEU A 522 -9.93 0.67 25.99
C LEU A 522 -9.51 -0.72 25.48
N ASP A 523 -9.43 -1.72 26.37
CA ASP A 523 -9.19 -3.11 25.97
C ASP A 523 -10.28 -3.61 25.03
N GLN A 524 -11.55 -3.33 25.33
CA GLN A 524 -12.67 -3.71 24.47
C GLN A 524 -12.58 -3.04 23.09
N ALA A 525 -12.27 -1.75 23.07
CA ALA A 525 -12.14 -0.97 21.84
C ALA A 525 -11.03 -1.48 20.91
N VAL A 526 -9.95 -2.03 21.46
CA VAL A 526 -8.74 -2.38 20.70
C VAL A 526 -8.63 -3.88 20.43
N CYS A 527 -8.88 -4.70 21.44
CA CYS A 527 -8.43 -6.09 21.41
C CYS A 527 -9.24 -6.95 20.44
N GLU A 528 -10.53 -6.67 20.22
CA GLU A 528 -11.34 -7.46 19.27
C GLU A 528 -10.86 -7.25 17.83
N VAL A 529 -10.72 -5.99 17.40
CA VAL A 529 -10.23 -5.63 16.07
C VAL A 529 -8.77 -6.03 15.89
N GLY A 530 -7.93 -5.81 16.90
CA GLY A 530 -6.52 -6.19 16.89
C GLY A 530 -6.33 -7.71 16.80
N GLN A 531 -7.09 -8.49 17.58
CA GLN A 531 -7.07 -9.95 17.52
C GLN A 531 -7.53 -10.46 16.15
N ALA A 532 -8.56 -9.84 15.57
CA ALA A 532 -9.06 -10.20 14.25
C ALA A 532 -8.02 -9.92 13.15
N GLU A 533 -7.37 -8.75 13.14
CA GLU A 533 -6.32 -8.41 12.17
C GLU A 533 -5.10 -9.34 12.32
N ALA A 534 -4.64 -9.58 13.56
CA ALA A 534 -3.53 -10.50 13.80
C ALA A 534 -3.84 -11.92 13.32
N THR A 535 -5.07 -12.40 13.54
CA THR A 535 -5.49 -13.75 13.10
C THR A 535 -5.62 -13.83 11.58
N PHE A 536 -6.15 -12.79 10.94
CA PHE A 536 -6.23 -12.71 9.47
C PHE A 536 -4.82 -12.75 8.85
N LEU A 537 -3.92 -11.89 9.33
CA LEU A 537 -2.56 -11.82 8.81
C LEU A 537 -1.76 -13.11 9.09
N LEU A 538 -2.01 -13.78 10.22
CA LEU A 538 -1.39 -15.07 10.49
C LEU A 538 -1.88 -16.15 9.52
N ALA A 539 -3.18 -16.18 9.22
CA ALA A 539 -3.73 -17.09 8.21
C ALA A 539 -3.15 -16.83 6.82
N LEU A 540 -3.00 -15.55 6.43
CA LEU A 540 -2.32 -15.16 5.19
C LEU A 540 -0.84 -15.58 5.19
N CYS A 541 -0.12 -15.38 6.30
CA CYS A 541 1.27 -15.80 6.45
C CYS A 541 1.45 -17.32 6.24
N GLN A 542 0.59 -18.13 6.87
CA GLN A 542 0.63 -19.59 6.71
C GLN A 542 0.25 -20.01 5.28
N HIS A 543 -0.67 -19.29 4.64
CA HIS A 543 -1.05 -19.54 3.24
C HIS A 543 0.13 -19.30 2.28
N GLU A 544 0.82 -18.15 2.39
CA GLU A 544 1.98 -17.87 1.53
C GLU A 544 3.17 -18.79 1.83
N GLN A 545 3.34 -19.23 3.08
CA GLN A 545 4.30 -20.28 3.41
C GLN A 545 3.96 -21.59 2.70
N ALA A 546 2.67 -22.00 2.68
CA ALA A 546 2.22 -23.20 1.98
C ALA A 546 2.41 -23.09 0.47
N GLU A 547 2.10 -21.95 -0.15
CA GLU A 547 2.40 -21.68 -1.57
C GLU A 547 3.87 -21.88 -1.90
N ARG A 548 4.78 -21.43 -1.03
CA ARG A 548 6.23 -21.59 -1.25
C ARG A 548 6.70 -23.04 -1.10
N VAL A 549 6.12 -23.81 -0.18
CA VAL A 549 6.45 -25.23 -0.03
C VAL A 549 5.88 -26.03 -1.20
N GLN A 550 4.66 -25.73 -1.62
CA GLN A 550 4.03 -26.28 -2.82
C GLN A 550 4.88 -26.05 -4.06
N LEU A 551 5.42 -24.85 -4.24
CA LEU A 551 6.29 -24.52 -5.37
C LEU A 551 7.58 -25.36 -5.37
N ARG A 552 8.18 -25.61 -4.20
CA ARG A 552 9.36 -26.49 -4.10
C ARG A 552 9.02 -27.93 -4.45
N TYR A 553 7.84 -28.40 -4.05
CA TYR A 553 7.36 -29.73 -4.42
C TYR A 553 7.15 -29.85 -5.94
N GLU A 554 6.57 -28.83 -6.58
CA GLU A 554 6.34 -28.84 -8.03
C GLU A 554 7.63 -28.82 -8.86
N GLN A 555 8.72 -28.30 -8.30
CA GLN A 555 10.06 -28.29 -8.88
C GLN A 555 10.95 -29.46 -8.39
N ALA A 556 10.39 -30.37 -7.60
CA ALA A 556 11.17 -31.44 -6.98
C ALA A 556 11.67 -32.46 -8.00
N SER A 557 12.88 -32.96 -7.77
CA SER A 557 13.36 -34.16 -8.45
C SER A 557 12.47 -35.37 -8.09
N ALA A 558 12.49 -36.40 -8.92
CA ALA A 558 11.75 -37.64 -8.63
C ALA A 558 12.15 -38.28 -7.28
N ALA A 559 13.40 -38.09 -6.83
CA ALA A 559 13.89 -38.61 -5.57
C ALA A 559 13.34 -37.82 -4.36
N ASP A 560 13.19 -36.50 -4.47
CA ASP A 560 12.72 -35.63 -3.38
C ASP A 560 11.20 -35.50 -3.33
N ALA A 561 10.51 -35.79 -4.44
CA ALA A 561 9.07 -35.56 -4.59
C ALA A 561 8.22 -36.18 -3.47
N PRO A 562 8.44 -37.42 -2.99
CA PRO A 562 7.62 -37.98 -1.91
C PRO A 562 7.70 -37.17 -0.61
N ARG A 563 8.90 -36.77 -0.20
CA ARG A 563 9.11 -35.99 1.03
C ARG A 563 8.52 -34.58 0.88
N LEU A 564 8.81 -33.90 -0.23
CA LEU A 564 8.32 -32.54 -0.46
C LEU A 564 6.80 -32.48 -0.64
N ARG A 565 6.17 -33.55 -1.15
CA ARG A 565 4.71 -33.69 -1.20
C ARG A 565 4.11 -33.68 0.21
N GLU A 566 4.70 -34.44 1.12
CA GLU A 566 4.27 -34.52 2.51
C GLU A 566 4.44 -33.16 3.22
N ASP A 567 5.61 -32.51 3.05
CA ASP A 567 5.86 -31.17 3.58
C ASP A 567 4.83 -30.14 3.06
N ALA A 568 4.50 -30.19 1.75
CA ALA A 568 3.50 -29.31 1.14
C ALA A 568 2.11 -29.57 1.71
N ARG A 569 1.72 -30.84 1.83
CA ARG A 569 0.42 -31.23 2.40
C ARG A 569 0.28 -30.79 3.85
N GLU A 570 1.32 -30.92 4.66
CA GLU A 570 1.33 -30.45 6.05
C GLU A 570 1.17 -28.91 6.10
N ALA A 571 1.94 -28.18 5.30
CA ALA A 571 1.84 -26.72 5.25
C ALA A 571 0.42 -26.26 4.85
N TRP A 572 -0.21 -26.91 3.87
CA TRP A 572 -1.60 -26.62 3.49
C TRP A 572 -2.61 -26.96 4.59
N ASN A 573 -2.39 -28.03 5.36
CA ASN A 573 -3.20 -28.35 6.52
C ASN A 573 -3.13 -27.27 7.61
N ILE A 574 -1.94 -26.73 7.87
CA ILE A 574 -1.73 -25.61 8.81
C ILE A 574 -2.47 -24.37 8.31
N ALA A 575 -2.30 -24.00 7.04
CA ALA A 575 -2.99 -22.87 6.44
C ALA A 575 -4.52 -23.02 6.50
N ALA A 576 -5.06 -24.21 6.19
CA ALA A 576 -6.49 -24.49 6.26
C ALA A 576 -7.04 -24.36 7.69
N ARG A 577 -6.29 -24.79 8.71
CA ARG A 577 -6.66 -24.59 10.13
C ARG A 577 -6.67 -23.11 10.49
N ALA A 578 -5.64 -22.36 10.10
CA ALA A 578 -5.55 -20.93 10.40
C ALA A 578 -6.73 -20.15 9.77
N TRP A 579 -7.10 -20.44 8.52
CA TRP A 579 -8.27 -19.85 7.87
C TRP A 579 -9.58 -20.23 8.56
N ARG A 580 -9.75 -21.48 9.00
CA ARG A 580 -10.92 -21.90 9.79
C ARG A 580 -11.04 -21.13 11.10
N THR A 581 -9.93 -20.94 11.82
CA THR A 581 -9.91 -20.12 13.03
C THR A 581 -10.35 -18.68 12.75
N TYR A 582 -9.78 -18.04 11.73
CA TYR A 582 -10.19 -16.68 11.35
C TYR A 582 -11.68 -16.60 10.99
N ARG A 583 -12.15 -17.47 10.08
CA ARG A 583 -13.54 -17.46 9.60
C ARG A 583 -14.55 -17.76 10.70
N GLY A 584 -14.23 -18.72 11.57
CA GLY A 584 -15.14 -19.17 12.63
C GLY A 584 -15.21 -18.23 13.82
N GLN A 585 -14.14 -17.49 14.14
CA GLN A 585 -14.05 -16.72 15.38
C GLN A 585 -13.98 -15.20 15.17
N TYR A 586 -13.38 -14.74 14.07
CA TYR A 586 -12.95 -13.34 13.96
C TYR A 586 -13.44 -12.59 12.73
N ALA A 587 -13.91 -13.28 11.68
CA ALA A 587 -14.34 -12.63 10.44
C ALA A 587 -15.47 -11.60 10.65
N ALA A 588 -16.33 -11.80 11.66
CA ALA A 588 -17.41 -10.86 11.99
C ALA A 588 -16.91 -9.47 12.40
N PHE A 589 -15.76 -9.38 13.09
CA PHE A 589 -15.17 -8.08 13.48
C PHE A 589 -14.63 -7.30 12.27
N HIS A 590 -14.41 -7.97 11.15
CA HIS A 590 -14.03 -7.35 9.87
C HIS A 590 -15.21 -7.21 8.90
N ALA A 591 -16.45 -7.41 9.33
CA ALA A 591 -17.62 -7.28 8.43
C ALA A 591 -17.72 -5.90 7.77
N ALA A 592 -17.21 -4.84 8.42
CA ALA A 592 -17.17 -3.49 7.87
C ALA A 592 -16.01 -3.25 6.87
N MET A 593 -15.22 -4.27 6.54
CA MET A 593 -14.17 -4.22 5.52
C MET A 593 -14.61 -5.02 4.28
N PRO A 594 -15.30 -4.37 3.32
CA PRO A 594 -15.79 -5.01 2.09
C PRO A 594 -14.74 -5.87 1.38
N GLY A 595 -15.15 -6.98 0.78
CA GLY A 595 -14.27 -7.84 -0.02
C GLY A 595 -13.29 -8.72 0.76
N ARG A 596 -13.02 -8.43 2.04
CA ARG A 596 -12.12 -9.24 2.88
C ARG A 596 -12.67 -10.64 3.16
N ALA A 597 -13.96 -10.77 3.49
CA ALA A 597 -14.59 -12.07 3.72
C ALA A 597 -14.58 -12.96 2.45
N PRO A 598 -15.00 -12.48 1.27
CA PRO A 598 -14.85 -13.23 0.02
C PRO A 598 -13.42 -13.68 -0.27
N LEU A 599 -12.40 -12.83 -0.03
CA LEU A 599 -11.00 -13.22 -0.18
C LEU A 599 -10.65 -14.36 0.80
N ALA A 600 -11.00 -14.22 2.08
CA ALA A 600 -10.70 -15.24 3.08
C ALA A 600 -11.36 -16.58 2.74
N ASP A 601 -12.60 -16.57 2.23
CA ASP A 601 -13.29 -17.77 1.75
C ASP A 601 -12.56 -18.41 0.56
N GLN A 602 -12.12 -17.60 -0.42
CA GLN A 602 -11.35 -18.09 -1.57
C GLN A 602 -10.02 -18.73 -1.14
N LEU A 603 -9.28 -18.08 -0.25
CA LEU A 603 -8.00 -18.58 0.25
C LEU A 603 -8.17 -19.82 1.13
N ALA A 604 -9.24 -19.88 1.95
CA ALA A 604 -9.59 -21.04 2.74
C ALA A 604 -9.93 -22.24 1.84
N ALA A 605 -10.79 -22.05 0.84
CA ALA A 605 -11.16 -23.11 -0.11
C ALA A 605 -9.94 -23.65 -0.88
N ARG A 606 -9.03 -22.76 -1.27
CA ARG A 606 -7.76 -23.17 -1.88
C ARG A 606 -6.92 -24.00 -0.92
N ALA A 607 -6.74 -23.56 0.32
CA ALA A 607 -5.96 -24.30 1.31
C ALA A 607 -6.56 -25.68 1.60
N GLU A 608 -7.87 -25.76 1.75
CA GLU A 608 -8.59 -27.02 1.94
C GLU A 608 -8.45 -27.97 0.75
N ARG A 609 -8.42 -27.46 -0.48
CA ARG A 609 -8.23 -28.27 -1.69
C ARG A 609 -6.86 -28.94 -1.71
N TYR A 610 -5.78 -28.21 -1.40
CA TYR A 610 -4.42 -28.76 -1.39
C TYR A 610 -4.09 -29.57 -0.13
N ALA A 611 -4.85 -29.40 0.95
CA ALA A 611 -4.70 -30.20 2.17
C ALA A 611 -5.24 -31.63 2.05
N ARG A 612 -6.09 -31.90 1.03
CA ARG A 612 -6.67 -33.24 0.78
C ARG A 612 -5.59 -34.22 0.27
N PRO A 613 -5.69 -35.51 0.63
CA PRO A 613 -4.68 -36.54 0.32
C PRO A 613 -4.49 -36.82 -1.18
#